data_AF-A0A7J9PHK3-F1
#
_entry.id   AF-A0A7J9PHK3-F1
#
_cell.length_a   1.000
_cell.length_b   1.000
_cell.length_c   1.000
_cell.angle_alpha   90.00
_cell.angle_beta   90.00
_cell.angle_gamma   90.00
#
_symmetry.space_group_name_H-M   'P 1'
#
loop_
_entity.id
_entity.type
_entity.pdbx_description
1 polymer ?
#
loop_
_entity_poly.entity_id
_entity_poly.type
_entity_poly.pdbx_seq_one_letter_code
_entity_poly.pdbx_strand_id
1 'polypeptide(L)'
;MSKPISTNYRIYLIIALIFCSISTVDSYRFDEYSVQYTIDQNDNFYEIIDLKIYNNNSDDLYDISYSIPQETSDLTFNSSKGIDSYSITTNDAGVTEVNVKLDEPIGAWQSGDLSISFNGQVSDLSGKKQVYIIVPAYDSNFKVSVQLPEGAAIVSPVKDVLSINPRDYTVGTNGKSIFVEWEKELTSDEKYFEVTINYVMTAITPVITEDNNENLYRAISIVLGVLVVALIFFIYRNYNKVKMINELQNEIIGLNKGLEISQLNLQNKNKEIRRLEELNDHVLKELDLSKNTLTEYESKISELKEKIMEFKAQLENFAKLKEEVISKDSEIKNLSSYKKLSEELKIKITELNEILEEKEDYILELMGRIGDYESHKSETLMNILTDDEKGLIELIREHGSISQKEIVDITGLTKPKVSRMISDLEQRGMVRKVKIGRINKIAISEDLDGSI
;
A
#
# COMPACT_ATOMS: atom_id res chain seq x y z
N MET A 1 -26.24 23.70 0.95
CA MET A 1 -25.36 24.62 0.20
C MET A 1 -23.92 24.41 0.69
N SER A 2 -23.19 23.48 0.08
CA SER A 2 -21.74 23.33 0.29
C SER A 2 -21.06 23.44 -1.07
N LYS A 3 -20.11 24.37 -1.17
CA LYS A 3 -19.34 24.59 -2.41
C LYS A 3 -18.34 23.45 -2.61
N PRO A 4 -18.10 22.99 -3.84
CA PRO A 4 -17.12 21.95 -4.11
C PRO A 4 -15.71 22.55 -3.99
N ILE A 5 -14.90 21.94 -3.12
CA ILE A 5 -13.47 22.22 -3.02
C ILE A 5 -12.81 21.68 -4.28
N SER A 6 -12.20 22.57 -5.04
CA SER A 6 -11.68 22.36 -6.40
C SER A 6 -10.64 21.24 -6.46
N THR A 7 -10.87 20.31 -7.38
CA THR A 7 -9.99 19.22 -7.85
C THR A 7 -8.55 19.65 -8.17
N ASN A 8 -8.33 20.95 -8.37
CA ASN A 8 -7.03 21.53 -8.75
C ASN A 8 -5.94 21.36 -7.67
N TYR A 9 -6.27 21.37 -6.38
CA TYR A 9 -5.25 21.24 -5.33
C TYR A 9 -4.63 19.84 -5.24
N ARG A 10 -5.38 18.78 -5.64
CA ARG A 10 -4.83 17.41 -5.69
C ARG A 10 -3.88 17.21 -6.87
N ILE A 11 -4.10 17.94 -7.97
CA ILE A 11 -3.23 17.90 -9.14
C ILE A 11 -1.91 18.63 -8.85
N TYR A 12 -1.94 19.77 -8.15
CA TYR A 12 -0.70 20.44 -7.72
C TYR A 12 0.12 19.61 -6.70
N LEU A 13 -0.54 18.84 -5.83
CA LEU A 13 0.14 17.98 -4.85
C LEU A 13 0.76 16.73 -5.51
N ILE A 14 0.17 16.23 -6.61
CA ILE A 14 0.73 15.14 -7.41
C ILE A 14 1.85 15.62 -8.34
N ILE A 15 1.76 16.83 -8.90
CA ILE A 15 2.83 17.44 -9.72
C ILE A 15 4.03 17.83 -8.85
N ALA A 16 3.82 18.25 -7.60
CA ALA A 16 4.92 18.47 -6.64
C ALA A 16 5.62 17.18 -6.20
N LEU A 17 4.93 16.02 -6.26
CA LEU A 17 5.49 14.71 -5.90
C LEU A 17 6.22 14.02 -7.05
N ILE A 18 5.96 14.43 -8.30
CA ILE A 18 6.62 13.90 -9.52
C ILE A 18 7.94 14.63 -9.81
N PHE A 19 8.23 15.77 -9.15
CA PHE A 19 9.52 16.46 -9.26
C PHE A 19 10.60 15.98 -8.27
N CYS A 20 10.28 15.07 -7.35
CA CYS A 20 11.29 14.34 -6.58
C CYS A 20 11.70 13.06 -7.30
N SER A 21 12.19 13.19 -8.52
CA SER A 21 13.12 12.21 -9.06
C SER A 21 14.37 12.32 -8.21
N ILE A 22 14.57 11.40 -7.28
CA ILE A 22 15.84 11.24 -6.58
C ILE A 22 16.83 10.79 -7.66
N SER A 23 17.47 11.74 -8.34
CA SER A 23 18.75 11.49 -8.94
C SER A 23 19.65 11.04 -7.79
N THR A 24 20.33 9.92 -7.94
CA THR A 24 21.49 9.58 -7.12
C THR A 24 22.51 10.68 -7.36
N VAL A 25 22.38 11.77 -6.60
CA VAL A 25 23.41 12.79 -6.53
C VAL A 25 24.52 12.11 -5.75
N ASP A 26 25.66 11.89 -6.40
CA ASP A 26 26.87 11.45 -5.71
C ASP A 26 27.02 12.31 -4.46
N SER A 27 27.34 11.72 -3.30
CA SER A 27 27.33 12.41 -2.00
C SER A 27 28.30 13.59 -1.92
N TYR A 28 29.16 13.75 -2.92
CA TYR A 28 30.04 14.89 -3.16
C TYR A 28 30.39 14.99 -4.66
N ARG A 29 30.96 16.12 -5.05
CA ARG A 29 31.54 16.33 -6.40
C ARG A 29 32.92 16.97 -6.32
N PHE A 30 33.69 16.89 -7.40
CA PHE A 30 34.99 17.56 -7.52
C PHE A 30 34.84 18.93 -8.20
N ASP A 31 35.03 20.03 -7.47
CA ASP A 31 34.93 21.39 -8.04
C ASP A 31 36.19 21.77 -8.84
N GLU A 32 37.36 21.41 -8.32
CA GLU A 32 38.67 21.58 -8.96
C GLU A 32 39.45 20.28 -8.88
N TYR A 33 40.11 19.92 -9.97
CA TYR A 33 40.90 18.72 -10.08
C TYR A 33 42.21 19.03 -10.81
N SER A 34 43.33 18.98 -10.09
CA SER A 34 44.65 19.27 -10.62
C SER A 34 45.57 18.06 -10.52
N VAL A 35 46.27 17.75 -11.61
CA VAL A 35 47.28 16.69 -11.67
C VAL A 35 48.63 17.33 -12.01
N GLN A 36 49.60 17.13 -11.13
CA GLN A 36 50.98 17.57 -11.35
C GLN A 36 51.87 16.36 -11.48
N TYR A 37 52.64 16.32 -12.56
CA TYR A 37 53.55 15.24 -12.88
C TYR A 37 54.95 15.79 -13.08
N THR A 38 55.91 15.34 -12.27
CA THR A 38 57.30 15.82 -12.31
C THR A 38 58.25 14.67 -12.54
N ILE A 39 59.18 14.82 -13.49
CA ILE A 39 60.22 13.83 -13.78
C ILE A 39 61.58 14.39 -13.41
N ASP A 40 62.36 13.65 -12.63
CA ASP A 40 63.72 14.01 -12.26
C ASP A 40 64.77 13.53 -13.28
N GLN A 41 66.04 13.92 -13.09
CA GLN A 41 67.14 13.54 -13.99
C GLN A 41 67.47 12.03 -13.97
N ASN A 42 66.99 11.29 -12.97
CA ASN A 42 67.17 9.85 -12.82
C ASN A 42 65.98 9.05 -13.35
N ASP A 43 65.05 9.69 -14.06
CA ASP A 43 63.79 9.13 -14.55
C ASP A 43 62.82 8.66 -13.46
N ASN A 44 63.02 9.11 -12.22
CA ASN A 44 61.98 8.97 -11.20
C ASN A 44 60.90 9.99 -11.50
N PHE A 45 59.64 9.57 -11.43
CA PHE A 45 58.53 10.50 -11.53
C PHE A 45 57.74 10.55 -10.24
N TYR A 46 57.15 11.73 -10.03
CA TYR A 46 56.32 12.07 -8.90
C TYR A 46 55.00 12.61 -9.43
N GLU A 47 53.90 11.96 -9.07
CA GLU A 47 52.56 12.38 -9.42
C GLU A 47 51.82 12.85 -8.17
N ILE A 48 51.20 14.03 -8.27
CA ILE A 48 50.37 14.62 -7.22
C ILE A 48 49.01 14.96 -7.84
N ILE A 49 47.96 14.40 -7.25
CA ILE A 49 46.56 14.63 -7.60
C ILE A 49 45.95 15.45 -6.47
N ASP A 50 45.58 16.69 -6.77
CA ASP A 50 44.89 17.59 -5.85
C ASP A 50 43.40 17.68 -6.23
N LEU A 51 42.55 17.31 -5.29
CA LEU A 51 41.09 17.27 -5.43
C LEU A 51 40.48 18.29 -4.49
N LYS A 52 39.67 19.21 -5.02
CA LYS A 52 38.80 20.08 -4.22
C LYS A 52 37.39 19.52 -4.25
N ILE A 53 36.93 19.07 -3.08
CA ILE A 53 35.71 18.27 -2.95
C ILE A 53 34.63 19.15 -2.34
N TYR A 54 33.47 19.19 -2.98
CA TYR A 54 32.28 19.87 -2.46
C TYR A 54 31.25 18.84 -1.99
N ASN A 55 30.91 18.89 -0.70
CA ASN A 55 29.84 18.09 -0.13
C ASN A 55 28.49 18.67 -0.58
N ASN A 56 27.80 17.97 -1.47
CA ASN A 56 26.50 18.35 -2.01
C ASN A 56 25.33 17.66 -1.26
N ASN A 57 25.61 17.07 -0.10
CA ASN A 57 24.65 16.39 0.74
C ASN A 57 24.37 17.20 2.01
N SER A 58 23.25 16.87 2.67
CA SER A 58 22.85 17.46 3.96
C SER A 58 23.60 16.89 5.16
N ASP A 59 24.30 15.77 4.97
CA ASP A 59 25.05 15.07 6.01
C ASP A 59 26.56 15.36 5.90
N ASP A 60 27.28 15.21 7.00
CA ASP A 60 28.73 15.35 7.06
C ASP A 60 29.43 14.24 6.27
N LEU A 61 30.46 14.61 5.49
CA LEU A 61 31.23 13.69 4.66
C LEU A 61 32.54 13.29 5.34
N TYR A 62 32.68 12.00 5.65
CA TYR A 62 33.88 11.43 6.27
C TYR A 62 34.73 10.61 5.30
N ASP A 63 34.09 9.97 4.32
CA ASP A 63 34.73 8.99 3.44
C ASP A 63 34.77 9.52 2.00
N ILE A 64 35.95 9.47 1.39
CA ILE A 64 36.19 9.86 0.00
C ILE A 64 36.75 8.66 -0.75
N SER A 65 36.07 8.27 -1.82
CA SER A 65 36.50 7.22 -2.73
C SER A 65 37.08 7.82 -4.02
N TYR A 66 38.21 7.28 -4.47
CA TYR A 66 38.89 7.68 -5.69
C TYR A 66 39.50 6.47 -6.40
N SER A 67 39.41 6.41 -7.73
CA SER A 67 39.93 5.29 -8.53
C SER A 67 41.11 5.75 -9.38
N ILE A 68 42.24 5.09 -9.25
CA ILE A 68 43.45 5.34 -10.05
C ILE A 68 43.51 4.26 -11.15
N PRO A 69 43.42 4.63 -12.44
CA PRO A 69 43.32 3.67 -13.56
C PRO A 69 44.66 3.02 -13.93
N GLN A 70 45.47 2.70 -12.94
CA GLN A 70 46.76 2.02 -13.06
C GLN A 70 47.12 1.37 -11.72
N GLU A 71 47.90 0.28 -11.78
CA GLU A 71 48.47 -0.33 -10.59
C GLU A 71 49.53 0.59 -9.99
N THR A 72 49.29 1.06 -8.77
CA THR A 72 50.22 1.94 -8.07
C THR A 72 50.47 1.48 -6.62
N SER A 73 51.67 1.73 -6.14
CA SER A 73 52.10 1.47 -4.76
C SER A 73 52.68 2.74 -4.14
N ASP A 74 52.85 2.75 -2.82
CA ASP A 74 53.44 3.88 -2.08
C ASP A 74 52.60 5.17 -2.14
N LEU A 75 51.27 5.03 -2.18
CA LEU A 75 50.32 6.13 -2.08
C LEU A 75 50.42 6.83 -0.72
N THR A 76 50.44 8.15 -0.76
CA THR A 76 50.35 9.01 0.43
C THR A 76 49.19 9.99 0.27
N PHE A 77 48.53 10.28 1.39
CA PHE A 77 47.33 11.09 1.44
C PHE A 77 47.53 12.27 2.37
N ASN A 78 47.04 13.43 1.96
CA ASN A 78 47.03 14.62 2.79
C ASN A 78 45.71 15.39 2.59
N SER A 79 45.20 15.99 3.66
CA SER A 79 43.99 16.80 3.64
C SER A 79 44.08 17.85 4.74
N SER A 80 43.55 19.07 4.49
CA SER A 80 43.40 20.06 5.56
C SER A 80 42.50 19.59 6.71
N LYS A 81 41.67 18.58 6.47
CA LYS A 81 40.79 17.94 7.44
C LYS A 81 41.41 16.77 8.19
N GLY A 82 42.70 16.49 7.95
CA GLY A 82 43.39 15.34 8.54
C GLY A 82 42.94 14.00 7.95
N ILE A 83 43.78 12.99 8.12
CA ILE A 83 43.54 11.62 7.63
C ILE A 83 43.47 10.70 8.84
N ASP A 84 42.32 10.06 9.07
CA ASP A 84 42.12 9.06 10.12
C ASP A 84 42.65 7.69 9.67
N SER A 85 42.15 7.21 8.52
CA SER A 85 42.57 5.93 7.94
C SER A 85 42.35 5.90 6.43
N TYR A 86 42.97 4.94 5.76
CA TYR A 86 42.75 4.71 4.33
C TYR A 86 42.82 3.22 4.00
N SER A 87 42.15 2.82 2.93
CA SER A 87 42.25 1.49 2.32
C SER A 87 42.58 1.60 0.84
N ILE A 88 43.44 0.70 0.37
CA ILE A 88 43.90 0.62 -1.01
C ILE A 88 43.64 -0.80 -1.48
N THR A 89 42.90 -0.97 -2.56
CA THR A 89 42.61 -2.26 -3.16
C THR A 89 42.79 -2.18 -4.67
N THR A 90 43.60 -3.08 -5.23
CA THR A 90 43.77 -3.18 -6.69
C THR A 90 42.90 -4.33 -7.21
N ASN A 91 42.08 -4.07 -8.23
CA ASN A 91 41.21 -5.07 -8.82
C ASN A 91 41.90 -5.87 -9.95
N ASP A 92 41.25 -6.96 -10.41
CA ASP A 92 41.77 -7.83 -11.48
C ASP A 92 41.97 -7.12 -12.83
N ALA A 93 41.46 -5.89 -12.99
CA ALA A 93 41.61 -5.06 -14.17
C ALA A 93 42.78 -4.07 -14.06
N GLY A 94 43.55 -4.10 -12.96
CA GLY A 94 44.70 -3.22 -12.72
C GLY A 94 44.32 -1.80 -12.31
N VAL A 95 43.09 -1.56 -11.83
CA VAL A 95 42.65 -0.28 -11.27
C VAL A 95 42.83 -0.30 -9.76
N THR A 96 43.52 0.70 -9.22
CA THR A 96 43.71 0.88 -7.78
C THR A 96 42.59 1.77 -7.22
N GLU A 97 41.71 1.16 -6.43
CA GLU A 97 40.67 1.86 -5.67
C GLU A 97 41.19 2.29 -4.32
N VAL A 98 40.94 3.56 -3.99
CA VAL A 98 41.35 4.18 -2.74
C VAL A 98 40.11 4.67 -2.01
N ASN A 99 40.00 4.34 -0.73
CA ASN A 99 39.01 4.93 0.17
C ASN A 99 39.74 5.61 1.32
N VAL A 100 39.55 6.92 1.48
CA VAL A 100 40.19 7.74 2.49
C VAL A 100 39.14 8.23 3.48
N LYS A 101 39.40 8.01 4.77
CA LYS A 101 38.56 8.50 5.86
C LYS A 101 39.24 9.69 6.54
N LEU A 102 38.52 10.80 6.63
CA LEU A 102 38.98 12.05 7.22
C LEU A 102 38.86 12.04 8.75
N ASP A 103 39.75 12.77 9.42
CA ASP A 103 39.72 12.97 10.88
C ASP A 103 38.61 13.96 11.28
N GLU A 104 38.55 15.11 10.58
CA GLU A 104 37.42 16.03 10.63
C GLU A 104 36.55 15.91 9.37
N PRO A 105 35.21 15.91 9.47
CA PRO A 105 34.37 15.83 8.28
C PRO A 105 34.39 17.10 7.43
N ILE A 106 34.05 16.94 6.16
CA ILE A 106 33.59 18.06 5.32
C ILE A 106 32.10 18.27 5.60
N GLY A 107 31.76 19.38 6.25
CA GLY A 107 30.38 19.69 6.63
C GLY A 107 29.43 19.80 5.44
N ALA A 108 28.13 19.68 5.70
CA ALA A 108 27.10 19.82 4.68
C ALA A 108 27.25 21.14 3.89
N TRP A 109 27.27 21.05 2.56
CA TRP A 109 27.41 22.21 1.66
C TRP A 109 28.73 22.97 1.81
N GLN A 110 29.78 22.32 2.30
CA GLN A 110 31.13 22.89 2.42
C GLN A 110 32.10 22.21 1.46
N SER A 111 33.24 22.87 1.23
CA SER A 111 34.36 22.32 0.46
C SER A 111 35.48 21.85 1.39
N GLY A 112 36.15 20.78 0.98
CA GLY A 112 37.43 20.33 1.52
C GLY A 112 38.41 19.98 0.40
N ASP A 113 39.54 19.42 0.79
CA ASP A 113 40.62 19.03 -0.10
C ASP A 113 41.14 17.64 0.20
N LEU A 114 41.63 16.96 -0.83
CA LEU A 114 42.38 15.72 -0.73
C LEU A 114 43.52 15.75 -1.75
N SER A 115 44.74 15.59 -1.26
CA SER A 115 45.93 15.43 -2.08
C SER A 115 46.41 13.98 -2.01
N ILE A 116 46.60 13.37 -3.16
CA ILE A 116 47.06 12.00 -3.33
C ILE A 116 48.39 12.05 -4.06
N SER A 117 49.45 11.47 -3.50
CA SER A 117 50.74 11.42 -4.19
C SER A 117 51.36 10.02 -4.21
N PHE A 118 51.98 9.69 -5.34
CA PHE A 118 52.62 8.40 -5.58
C PHE A 118 53.72 8.51 -6.64
N ASN A 119 54.53 7.46 -6.73
CA ASN A 119 55.61 7.33 -7.70
C ASN A 119 55.24 6.28 -8.75
N GLY A 120 55.87 6.34 -9.93
CA GLY A 120 55.81 5.22 -10.87
C GLY A 120 57.00 5.18 -11.83
N GLN A 121 56.85 4.54 -12.99
CA GLN A 121 57.94 4.29 -13.95
C GLN A 121 57.79 4.98 -15.32
N VAL A 122 58.85 5.66 -15.78
CA VAL A 122 58.96 6.16 -17.16
C VAL A 122 59.37 5.03 -18.11
N SER A 123 58.76 4.96 -19.28
CA SER A 123 59.14 3.98 -20.31
C SER A 123 60.27 4.51 -21.21
N ASP A 124 61.41 3.81 -21.23
CA ASP A 124 62.52 4.07 -22.16
C ASP A 124 62.52 3.05 -23.31
N LEU A 125 62.31 3.54 -24.53
CA LEU A 125 62.47 2.76 -25.75
C LEU A 125 63.66 3.27 -26.56
N SER A 126 64.85 2.71 -26.29
CA SER A 126 66.06 2.93 -27.09
C SER A 126 66.47 4.41 -27.21
N GLY A 127 66.41 5.16 -26.10
CA GLY A 127 66.83 6.57 -26.06
C GLY A 127 65.74 7.57 -26.41
N LYS A 128 64.52 7.09 -26.70
CA LYS A 128 63.29 7.89 -26.73
C LYS A 128 62.48 7.55 -25.49
N LYS A 129 62.27 8.56 -24.65
CA LYS A 129 61.49 8.41 -23.42
C LYS A 129 60.05 8.83 -23.68
N GLN A 130 59.12 8.05 -23.15
CA GLN A 130 57.69 8.32 -23.25
C GLN A 130 57.08 8.44 -21.86
N VAL A 131 56.31 9.51 -21.69
CA VAL A 131 55.43 9.75 -20.54
C VAL A 131 54.02 9.40 -20.99
N TYR A 132 53.35 8.56 -20.22
CA TYR A 132 51.94 8.21 -20.39
C TYR A 132 51.24 8.40 -19.05
N ILE A 133 50.28 9.31 -19.00
CA ILE A 133 49.49 9.62 -17.80
C ILE A 133 48.04 9.34 -18.13
N ILE A 134 47.38 8.58 -17.27
CA ILE A 134 45.95 8.29 -17.39
C ILE A 134 45.27 8.64 -16.08
N VAL A 135 44.27 9.50 -16.15
CA VAL A 135 43.49 9.89 -14.98
C VAL A 135 41.99 9.80 -15.24
N PRO A 136 41.14 9.54 -14.23
CA PRO A 136 39.69 9.53 -14.40
C PRO A 136 39.18 10.91 -14.83
N ALA A 137 38.20 10.95 -15.71
CA ALA A 137 37.56 12.20 -16.11
C ALA A 137 36.29 12.45 -15.28
N TYR A 138 36.45 13.15 -14.16
CA TYR A 138 35.34 13.61 -13.32
C TYR A 138 34.88 15.01 -13.73
N ASP A 139 33.57 15.28 -13.62
CA ASP A 139 32.99 16.62 -13.78
C ASP A 139 33.71 17.62 -12.87
N SER A 140 34.59 18.46 -13.43
CA SER A 140 35.44 19.37 -12.67
C SER A 140 36.14 20.39 -13.56
N ASN A 141 36.61 21.49 -12.94
CA ASN A 141 37.63 22.33 -13.55
C ASN A 141 38.96 21.58 -13.47
N PHE A 142 39.41 21.07 -14.61
CA PHE A 142 40.51 20.13 -14.67
C PHE A 142 41.78 20.77 -15.21
N LYS A 143 42.89 20.51 -14.53
CA LYS A 143 44.22 20.98 -14.92
C LYS A 143 45.23 19.83 -14.85
N VAL A 144 46.06 19.70 -15.89
CA VAL A 144 47.23 18.81 -15.89
C VAL A 144 48.48 19.60 -16.18
N SER A 145 49.53 19.37 -15.42
CA SER A 145 50.86 19.95 -15.64
C SER A 145 51.91 18.86 -15.63
N VAL A 146 52.70 18.75 -16.69
CA VAL A 146 53.78 17.78 -16.83
C VAL A 146 55.11 18.51 -16.97
N GLN A 147 55.97 18.38 -15.97
CA GLN A 147 57.33 18.91 -15.96
C GLN A 147 58.34 17.84 -16.38
N LEU A 148 59.01 18.10 -17.51
CA LEU A 148 60.07 17.24 -18.05
C LEU A 148 61.42 17.47 -17.33
N PRO A 149 62.32 16.48 -17.33
CA PRO A 149 63.60 16.62 -16.66
C PRO A 149 64.50 17.62 -17.39
N GLU A 150 65.49 18.15 -16.66
CA GLU A 150 66.45 19.09 -17.24
C GLU A 150 67.23 18.44 -18.40
N GLY A 151 67.42 19.18 -19.50
CA GLY A 151 68.09 18.66 -20.71
C GLY A 151 67.19 17.82 -21.62
N ALA A 152 65.90 17.71 -21.30
CA ALA A 152 64.91 17.13 -22.19
C ALA A 152 64.57 18.07 -23.35
N ALA A 153 64.43 17.50 -24.54
CA ALA A 153 63.86 18.15 -25.71
C ALA A 153 62.66 17.33 -26.22
N ILE A 154 61.55 18.02 -26.50
CA ILE A 154 60.37 17.39 -27.12
C ILE A 154 60.74 16.94 -28.54
N VAL A 155 60.43 15.69 -28.88
CA VAL A 155 60.73 15.15 -30.22
C VAL A 155 59.95 15.94 -31.27
N SER A 156 60.54 16.32 -32.40
CA SER A 156 59.79 16.96 -33.49
C SER A 156 58.80 15.95 -34.10
N PRO A 157 57.54 16.33 -34.39
CA PRO A 157 56.59 15.42 -35.00
C PRO A 157 57.13 14.92 -36.34
N VAL A 158 57.20 13.59 -36.50
CA VAL A 158 57.30 12.95 -37.81
C VAL A 158 55.88 12.92 -38.37
N LYS A 159 55.75 13.02 -39.70
CA LYS A 159 54.46 13.01 -40.42
C LYS A 159 53.45 12.04 -39.76
N ASP A 160 52.34 12.59 -39.25
CA ASP A 160 51.22 11.89 -38.60
C ASP A 160 51.43 11.28 -37.19
N VAL A 161 52.53 11.60 -36.48
CA VAL A 161 52.69 11.28 -35.04
C VAL A 161 52.87 12.55 -34.22
N LEU A 162 51.91 12.85 -33.34
CA LEU A 162 52.03 13.95 -32.39
C LEU A 162 53.02 13.59 -31.28
N SER A 163 53.93 14.51 -30.97
CA SER A 163 54.86 14.35 -29.86
C SER A 163 54.22 14.62 -28.49
N ILE A 164 53.06 15.27 -28.50
CA ILE A 164 52.23 15.62 -27.34
C ILE A 164 50.75 15.34 -27.72
N ASN A 165 50.05 14.59 -26.88
CA ASN A 165 48.61 14.29 -26.99
C ASN A 165 47.95 14.45 -25.60
N PRO A 166 46.71 14.97 -25.48
CA PRO A 166 45.84 15.51 -26.53
C PRO A 166 46.32 16.87 -27.04
N ARG A 167 45.69 17.38 -28.11
CA ARG A 167 45.91 18.74 -28.59
C ARG A 167 45.36 19.76 -27.57
N ASP A 168 45.66 21.04 -27.78
CA ASP A 168 45.23 22.16 -26.90
C ASP A 168 45.99 22.24 -25.57
N TYR A 169 47.32 22.16 -25.66
CA TYR A 169 48.25 22.37 -24.55
C TYR A 169 48.98 23.71 -24.64
N THR A 170 49.47 24.19 -23.51
CA THR A 170 50.45 25.28 -23.41
C THR A 170 51.82 24.73 -23.02
N VAL A 171 52.85 25.10 -23.77
CA VAL A 171 54.24 24.74 -23.43
C VAL A 171 54.93 25.95 -22.84
N GLY A 172 55.56 25.77 -21.68
CA GLY A 172 56.42 26.76 -21.07
C GLY A 172 57.79 26.20 -20.71
N THR A 173 58.68 27.08 -20.28
CA THR A 173 59.97 26.70 -19.71
C THR A 173 60.29 27.60 -18.55
N ASN A 174 60.84 27.02 -17.48
CA ASN A 174 61.39 27.75 -16.33
C ASN A 174 62.90 28.01 -16.48
N GLY A 175 63.45 27.82 -17.69
CA GLY A 175 64.88 27.96 -17.99
C GLY A 175 65.73 26.71 -17.74
N LYS A 176 65.19 25.70 -17.02
CA LYS A 176 65.88 24.42 -16.77
C LYS A 176 65.09 23.22 -17.29
N SER A 177 63.78 23.23 -17.08
CA SER A 177 62.82 22.23 -17.50
C SER A 177 61.81 22.83 -18.47
N ILE A 178 61.26 21.97 -19.31
CA ILE A 178 60.07 22.25 -20.12
C ILE A 178 58.87 21.75 -19.35
N PHE A 179 57.79 22.51 -19.32
CA PHE A 179 56.51 22.06 -18.77
C PHE A 179 55.40 22.17 -19.82
N VAL A 180 54.47 21.22 -19.79
CA VAL A 180 53.33 21.15 -20.70
C VAL A 180 52.07 21.12 -19.85
N GLU A 181 51.14 22.02 -20.14
CA GLU A 181 49.93 22.22 -19.36
C GLU A 181 48.66 22.09 -20.21
N TRP A 182 47.61 21.54 -19.61
CA TRP A 182 46.26 21.48 -20.16
C TRP A 182 45.30 22.05 -19.11
N GLU A 183 44.36 22.88 -19.54
CA GLU A 183 43.25 23.38 -18.73
C GLU A 183 41.95 23.16 -19.51
N LYS A 184 41.01 22.42 -18.92
CA LYS A 184 39.76 22.03 -19.57
C LYS A 184 38.66 21.84 -18.53
N GLU A 185 37.41 22.14 -18.88
CA GLU A 185 36.26 21.64 -18.13
C GLU A 185 35.98 20.20 -18.56
N LEU A 186 36.14 19.24 -17.64
CA LEU A 186 35.81 17.85 -17.92
C LEU A 186 34.33 17.58 -17.69
N THR A 187 33.78 16.71 -18.52
CA THR A 187 32.40 16.24 -18.47
C THR A 187 32.38 14.72 -18.38
N SER A 188 31.38 14.17 -17.68
CA SER A 188 31.17 12.74 -17.38
C SER A 188 31.06 11.83 -18.62
N ASP A 189 30.96 12.43 -19.79
CA ASP A 189 31.00 11.80 -21.11
C ASP A 189 32.35 11.10 -21.40
N GLU A 190 33.44 11.63 -20.82
CA GLU A 190 34.79 11.09 -20.93
C GLU A 190 35.07 10.18 -19.72
N LYS A 191 35.62 8.98 -19.93
CA LYS A 191 35.97 8.08 -18.81
C LYS A 191 37.33 8.39 -18.21
N TYR A 192 38.28 8.73 -19.07
CA TYR A 192 39.67 9.02 -18.70
C TYR A 192 40.19 10.17 -19.53
N PHE A 193 41.12 10.93 -18.96
CA PHE A 193 41.97 11.87 -19.66
C PHE A 193 43.38 11.27 -19.80
N GLU A 194 43.82 11.08 -21.05
CA GLU A 194 45.08 10.41 -21.38
C GLU A 194 46.07 11.40 -21.98
N VAL A 195 47.24 11.55 -21.35
CA VAL A 195 48.33 12.40 -21.81
C VAL A 195 49.52 11.56 -22.25
N THR A 196 50.04 11.85 -23.44
CA THR A 196 51.27 11.21 -23.96
C THR A 196 52.27 12.26 -24.38
N ILE A 197 53.51 12.19 -23.86
CA ILE A 197 54.61 13.08 -24.24
C ILE A 197 55.85 12.26 -24.59
N ASN A 198 56.41 12.50 -25.78
CA ASN A 198 57.65 11.87 -26.25
C ASN A 198 58.82 12.85 -26.21
N TYR A 199 59.91 12.51 -25.51
CA TYR A 199 61.09 13.38 -25.34
C TYR A 199 62.43 12.62 -25.47
N VAL A 200 63.50 13.38 -25.71
CA VAL A 200 64.89 12.88 -25.79
C VAL A 200 65.82 13.72 -24.92
N MET A 201 66.91 13.13 -24.41
CA MET A 201 67.94 13.84 -23.66
C MET A 201 69.04 14.35 -24.61
N THR A 202 69.36 15.64 -24.59
CA THR A 202 70.46 16.19 -25.40
C THR A 202 71.80 16.08 -24.68
N ALA A 203 72.70 15.21 -25.17
CA ALA A 203 74.09 15.18 -24.72
C ALA A 203 74.94 16.24 -25.46
N ILE A 204 75.61 17.11 -24.71
CA ILE A 204 76.51 18.14 -25.24
C ILE A 204 77.86 17.47 -25.55
N THR A 205 78.29 17.44 -26.82
CA THR A 205 79.65 17.00 -27.19
C THR A 205 80.42 18.11 -27.92
N PRO A 206 81.69 18.37 -27.55
CA PRO A 206 82.53 19.39 -28.18
C PRO A 206 83.24 18.84 -29.43
N VAL A 207 83.34 19.67 -30.47
CA VAL A 207 84.05 19.41 -31.72
C VAL A 207 85.53 19.80 -31.56
N ILE A 208 86.46 19.00 -32.09
CA ILE A 208 87.88 19.38 -32.28
C ILE A 208 88.34 18.98 -33.70
N THR A 209 89.16 19.84 -34.28
CA THR A 209 89.55 20.04 -35.69
C THR A 209 90.95 19.53 -36.06
N GLU A 210 91.15 19.31 -37.38
CA GLU A 210 92.38 19.48 -38.23
C GLU A 210 93.57 18.50 -38.04
N ASP A 211 94.45 18.18 -39.00
CA ASP A 211 95.15 18.98 -40.03
C ASP A 211 95.83 18.10 -41.14
N ASN A 212 96.54 18.73 -42.09
CA ASN A 212 96.72 18.49 -43.54
C ASN A 212 98.02 17.83 -44.07
N ASN A 213 98.03 17.48 -45.39
CA ASN A 213 98.99 17.90 -46.47
C ASN A 213 98.92 16.94 -47.71
N GLU A 214 98.39 17.25 -48.91
CA GLU A 214 98.69 18.25 -49.99
C GLU A 214 99.99 17.95 -50.80
N ASN A 215 100.12 17.91 -52.14
CA ASN A 215 99.32 18.46 -53.25
C ASN A 215 99.51 17.78 -54.65
N LEU A 216 100.34 16.72 -54.81
CA LEU A 216 100.58 16.12 -56.15
C LEU A 216 99.71 14.87 -56.41
N TYR A 217 99.50 14.05 -55.38
CA TYR A 217 98.41 13.07 -55.33
C TYR A 217 97.05 13.74 -55.39
N ARG A 218 96.94 15.02 -55.01
CA ARG A 218 95.66 15.75 -54.96
C ARG A 218 95.00 15.85 -56.32
N ALA A 219 95.71 16.09 -57.43
CA ALA A 219 95.06 16.21 -58.74
C ALA A 219 94.50 14.86 -59.26
N ILE A 220 95.26 13.77 -59.13
CA ILE A 220 94.83 12.42 -59.54
C ILE A 220 93.82 11.84 -58.56
N SER A 221 94.01 12.06 -57.25
CA SER A 221 93.04 11.74 -56.19
C SER A 221 91.83 12.66 -56.19
N ILE A 222 91.86 13.84 -56.80
CA ILE A 222 90.64 14.66 -57.03
C ILE A 222 89.84 14.01 -58.14
N VAL A 223 90.43 13.59 -59.25
CA VAL A 223 89.66 12.97 -60.35
C VAL A 223 89.18 11.56 -59.95
N LEU A 224 90.07 10.73 -59.39
CA LEU A 224 89.71 9.42 -58.85
C LEU A 224 88.77 9.56 -57.64
N GLY A 225 89.00 10.56 -56.79
CA GLY A 225 88.13 10.87 -55.65
C GLY A 225 86.77 11.40 -56.09
N VAL A 226 86.66 12.19 -57.15
CA VAL A 226 85.37 12.63 -57.71
C VAL A 226 84.63 11.44 -58.32
N LEU A 227 85.32 10.53 -59.01
CA LEU A 227 84.73 9.29 -59.52
C LEU A 227 84.30 8.35 -58.39
N VAL A 228 85.12 8.18 -57.35
CA VAL A 228 84.82 7.37 -56.17
C VAL A 228 83.70 8.02 -55.36
N VAL A 229 83.66 9.34 -55.20
CA VAL A 229 82.58 10.09 -54.54
C VAL A 229 81.30 9.99 -55.36
N ALA A 230 81.35 10.05 -56.69
CA ALA A 230 80.19 9.83 -57.54
C ALA A 230 79.66 8.39 -57.45
N LEU A 231 80.55 7.40 -57.37
CA LEU A 231 80.20 5.99 -57.21
C LEU A 231 79.66 5.69 -55.81
N ILE A 232 80.27 6.24 -54.76
CA ILE A 232 79.78 6.21 -53.37
C ILE A 232 78.44 6.92 -53.30
N PHE A 233 78.26 8.08 -53.92
CA PHE A 233 76.99 8.80 -53.96
C PHE A 233 75.91 8.00 -54.69
N PHE A 234 76.25 7.30 -55.78
CA PHE A 234 75.31 6.45 -56.51
C PHE A 234 74.92 5.22 -55.69
N ILE A 235 75.88 4.53 -55.07
CA ILE A 235 75.64 3.40 -54.16
C ILE A 235 74.81 3.87 -52.96
N TYR A 236 75.17 5.00 -52.35
CA TYR A 236 74.46 5.59 -51.22
C TYR A 236 73.02 5.98 -51.61
N ARG A 237 72.82 6.60 -52.77
CA ARG A 237 71.50 6.94 -53.29
C ARG A 237 70.65 5.69 -53.54
N ASN A 238 71.23 4.64 -54.12
CA ASN A 238 70.50 3.42 -54.41
C ASN A 238 70.22 2.60 -53.14
N TYR A 239 71.17 2.56 -52.22
CA TYR A 239 71.01 1.98 -50.89
C TYR A 239 69.90 2.68 -50.10
N ASN A 240 69.89 4.01 -50.07
CA ASN A 240 68.83 4.79 -49.41
C ASN A 240 67.46 4.57 -50.06
N LYS A 241 67.38 4.46 -51.39
CA LYS A 241 66.12 4.12 -52.08
C LYS A 241 65.61 2.74 -51.68
N VAL A 242 66.48 1.72 -51.67
CA VAL A 242 66.10 0.35 -51.27
C VAL A 242 65.71 0.31 -49.80
N LYS A 243 66.45 1.00 -48.93
CA LYS A 243 66.11 1.14 -47.52
C LYS A 243 64.72 1.76 -47.34
N MET A 244 64.42 2.86 -48.05
CA MET A 244 63.12 3.52 -48.00
C MET A 244 62.00 2.61 -48.52
N ILE A 245 62.24 1.82 -49.58
CA ILE A 245 61.28 0.84 -50.08
C ILE A 245 61.01 -0.25 -49.02
N ASN A 246 62.06 -0.77 -48.37
CA ASN A 246 61.90 -1.77 -47.32
C ASN A 246 61.17 -1.22 -46.08
N GLU A 247 61.44 0.02 -45.70
CA GLU A 247 60.73 0.71 -44.61
C GLU A 247 59.24 0.87 -44.95
N LEU A 248 58.92 1.34 -46.17
CA LEU A 248 57.53 1.45 -46.64
C LEU A 248 56.84 0.09 -46.73
N GLN A 249 57.55 -0.97 -47.14
CA GLN A 249 57.00 -2.34 -47.16
C GLN A 249 56.70 -2.84 -45.75
N ASN A 250 57.58 -2.59 -44.78
CA ASN A 250 57.35 -2.95 -43.39
C ASN A 250 56.16 -2.20 -42.79
N GLU A 251 56.01 -0.92 -43.13
CA GLU A 251 54.85 -0.11 -42.73
C GLU A 251 53.55 -0.67 -43.33
N ILE A 252 53.54 -0.99 -44.63
CA ILE A 252 52.38 -1.64 -45.29
C ILE A 252 52.03 -2.98 -44.63
N ILE A 253 53.02 -3.79 -44.27
CA ILE A 253 52.81 -5.06 -43.56
C ILE A 253 52.19 -4.80 -42.16
N GLY A 254 52.71 -3.82 -41.42
CA GLY A 254 52.17 -3.42 -40.12
C GLY A 254 50.72 -2.95 -40.21
N LEU A 255 50.42 -2.08 -41.19
CA LEU A 255 49.08 -1.59 -41.45
C LEU A 255 48.11 -2.72 -41.83
N ASN A 256 48.52 -3.64 -42.69
CA ASN A 256 47.69 -4.80 -43.08
C ASN A 256 47.38 -5.70 -41.87
N LYS A 257 48.35 -5.93 -40.98
CA LYS A 257 48.12 -6.67 -39.74
C LYS A 257 47.15 -5.93 -38.81
N GLY A 258 47.29 -4.62 -38.67
CA GLY A 258 46.36 -3.78 -37.91
C GLY A 258 44.94 -3.82 -38.48
N LEU A 259 44.80 -3.83 -39.81
CA LEU A 259 43.52 -3.95 -40.49
C LEU A 259 42.87 -5.33 -40.24
N GLU A 260 43.64 -6.42 -40.31
CA GLU A 260 43.15 -7.77 -40.02
C GLU A 260 42.64 -7.91 -38.58
N ILE A 261 43.39 -7.37 -37.60
CA ILE A 261 42.95 -7.34 -36.19
C ILE A 261 41.66 -6.53 -36.05
N SER A 262 41.56 -5.38 -36.71
CA SER A 262 40.36 -4.54 -36.69
C SER A 262 39.15 -5.25 -37.29
N GLN A 263 39.35 -6.00 -38.39
CA GLN A 263 38.30 -6.82 -39.00
C GLN A 263 37.85 -7.96 -38.08
N LEU A 264 38.78 -8.62 -37.39
CA LEU A 264 38.45 -9.67 -36.42
C LEU A 264 37.65 -9.10 -35.23
N ASN A 265 38.06 -7.93 -34.72
CA ASN A 265 37.34 -7.24 -33.66
C ASN A 265 35.92 -6.86 -34.10
N LEU A 266 35.75 -6.35 -35.31
CA LEU A 266 34.42 -6.05 -35.88
C LEU A 266 33.57 -7.32 -35.98
N GLN A 267 34.13 -8.44 -36.45
CA GLN A 267 33.41 -9.71 -36.51
C GLN A 267 32.97 -10.20 -35.13
N ASN A 268 33.82 -10.06 -34.11
CA ASN A 268 33.47 -10.43 -32.74
C ASN A 268 32.38 -9.53 -32.17
N LYS A 269 32.46 -8.22 -32.39
CA LYS A 269 31.39 -7.28 -32.01
C LYS A 269 30.07 -7.59 -32.71
N ASN A 270 30.10 -7.95 -34.00
CA ASN A 270 28.90 -8.36 -34.74
C ASN A 270 28.27 -9.66 -34.20
N LYS A 271 29.09 -10.63 -33.75
CA LYS A 271 28.58 -11.84 -33.08
C LYS A 271 27.89 -11.50 -31.76
N GLU A 272 28.47 -10.56 -31.01
CA GLU A 272 27.90 -10.13 -29.74
C GLU A 272 26.58 -9.38 -29.93
N ILE A 273 26.50 -8.50 -30.94
CA ILE A 273 25.25 -7.83 -31.32
C ILE A 273 24.15 -8.86 -31.63
N ARG A 274 24.45 -9.91 -32.42
CA ARG A 274 23.47 -10.96 -32.71
C ARG A 274 22.98 -11.70 -31.46
N ARG A 275 23.88 -12.01 -30.52
CA ARG A 275 23.48 -12.62 -29.25
C ARG A 275 22.56 -11.73 -28.43
N LEU A 276 22.86 -10.42 -28.39
CA LEU A 276 22.02 -9.44 -27.71
C LEU A 276 20.66 -9.29 -28.38
N GLU A 277 20.59 -9.33 -29.71
CA GLU A 277 19.33 -9.35 -30.47
C GLU A 277 18.49 -10.60 -30.13
N GLU A 278 19.11 -11.79 -30.12
CA GLU A 278 18.45 -13.05 -29.74
C GLU A 278 17.93 -13.02 -28.30
N LEU A 279 18.72 -12.47 -27.37
CA LEU A 279 18.31 -12.32 -25.98
C LEU A 279 17.15 -11.33 -25.84
N ASN A 280 17.19 -10.21 -26.56
CA ASN A 280 16.12 -9.22 -26.56
C ASN A 280 14.81 -9.82 -27.10
N ASP A 281 14.88 -10.62 -28.17
CA ASP A 281 13.74 -11.35 -28.71
C ASP A 281 13.16 -12.36 -27.70
N HIS A 282 14.02 -13.03 -26.93
CA HIS A 282 13.58 -13.94 -25.87
C HIS A 282 12.85 -13.18 -24.75
N VAL A 283 13.43 -12.07 -24.28
CA VAL A 283 12.83 -11.21 -23.25
C VAL A 283 11.48 -10.64 -23.71
N LEU A 284 11.36 -10.24 -24.98
CA LEU A 284 10.09 -9.77 -25.55
C LEU A 284 9.02 -10.86 -25.54
N LYS A 285 9.38 -12.12 -25.82
CA LYS A 285 8.45 -13.26 -25.73
C LYS A 285 8.01 -13.54 -24.30
N GLU A 286 8.94 -13.50 -23.34
CA GLU A 286 8.61 -13.67 -21.92
C GLU A 286 7.70 -12.54 -21.41
N LEU A 287 7.95 -11.31 -21.85
CA LEU A 287 7.11 -10.16 -21.53
C LEU A 287 5.68 -10.34 -22.09
N ASP A 288 5.54 -10.82 -23.32
CA ASP A 288 4.22 -11.10 -23.90
C ASP A 288 3.49 -12.21 -23.13
N LEU A 289 4.20 -13.29 -22.77
CA LEU A 289 3.64 -14.36 -21.94
C LEU A 289 3.17 -13.83 -20.58
N SER A 290 3.98 -13.00 -19.92
CA SER A 290 3.65 -12.38 -18.63
C SER A 290 2.46 -11.43 -18.74
N LYS A 291 2.36 -10.68 -19.85
CA LYS A 291 1.21 -9.82 -20.11
C LYS A 291 -0.08 -10.63 -20.27
N ASN A 292 -0.02 -11.73 -21.02
CA ASN A 292 -1.17 -12.61 -21.20
C ASN A 292 -1.62 -13.22 -19.86
N THR A 293 -0.69 -13.69 -19.01
CA THR A 293 -1.06 -14.20 -17.68
C THR A 293 -1.65 -13.11 -16.78
N LEU A 294 -1.14 -11.88 -16.84
CA LEU A 294 -1.73 -10.75 -16.12
C LEU A 294 -3.18 -10.49 -16.55
N THR A 295 -3.47 -10.49 -17.85
CA THR A 295 -4.84 -10.30 -18.36
C THR A 295 -5.78 -11.42 -17.90
N GLU A 296 -5.30 -12.66 -17.80
CA GLU A 296 -6.07 -13.78 -17.26
C GLU A 296 -6.40 -13.56 -15.77
N TYR A 297 -5.44 -13.08 -14.98
CA TYR A 297 -5.68 -12.75 -13.57
C TYR A 297 -6.64 -11.57 -13.40
N GLU A 298 -6.57 -10.54 -14.25
CA GLU A 298 -7.52 -9.43 -14.25
C GLU A 298 -8.96 -9.90 -14.54
N SER A 299 -9.12 -10.86 -15.46
CA SER A 299 -10.41 -11.49 -15.73
C SER A 299 -10.93 -12.26 -14.51
N LYS A 300 -10.08 -13.06 -13.86
CA LYS A 300 -10.44 -13.81 -12.63
C LYS A 300 -10.82 -12.87 -11.48
N ILE A 301 -10.10 -11.77 -11.32
CA ILE A 301 -10.42 -10.75 -10.31
C ILE A 301 -11.80 -10.11 -10.60
N SER A 302 -12.12 -9.87 -11.87
CA SER A 302 -13.42 -9.32 -12.25
C SER A 302 -14.57 -10.29 -11.95
N GLU A 303 -14.41 -11.58 -12.27
CA GLU A 303 -15.37 -12.63 -11.92
C GLU A 303 -15.57 -12.75 -10.39
N LEU A 304 -14.48 -12.70 -9.62
CA LEU A 304 -14.56 -12.73 -8.16
C LEU A 304 -15.28 -11.50 -7.58
N LYS A 305 -15.08 -10.31 -8.17
CA LYS A 305 -15.81 -9.10 -7.77
C LYS A 305 -17.31 -9.25 -8.01
N GLU A 306 -17.72 -9.84 -9.13
CA GLU A 306 -19.13 -10.12 -9.40
C GLU A 306 -19.72 -11.08 -8.37
N LYS A 307 -19.02 -12.19 -8.05
CA LYS A 307 -19.46 -13.12 -7.00
C LYS A 307 -19.58 -12.46 -5.63
N ILE A 308 -18.66 -11.57 -5.28
CA ILE A 308 -18.74 -10.79 -4.02
C ILE A 308 -19.98 -9.88 -4.01
N MET A 309 -20.32 -9.25 -5.14
CA MET A 309 -21.53 -8.43 -5.24
C MET A 309 -22.79 -9.28 -5.07
N GLU A 310 -22.83 -10.46 -5.68
CA GLU A 310 -23.94 -11.40 -5.53
C GLU A 310 -24.12 -11.85 -4.08
N PHE A 311 -23.04 -12.26 -3.40
CA PHE A 311 -23.11 -12.65 -1.99
C PHE A 311 -23.52 -11.50 -1.06
N LYS A 312 -23.11 -10.26 -1.35
CA LYS A 312 -23.59 -9.09 -0.61
C LYS A 312 -25.09 -8.89 -0.76
N ALA A 313 -25.63 -9.02 -1.97
CA ALA A 313 -27.07 -8.92 -2.19
C ALA A 313 -27.85 -10.02 -1.45
N GLN A 314 -27.33 -11.24 -1.44
CA GLN A 314 -27.91 -12.35 -0.67
C GLN A 314 -27.91 -12.07 0.84
N LEU A 315 -26.82 -11.55 1.39
CA LEU A 315 -26.73 -11.17 2.80
C LEU A 315 -27.76 -10.10 3.19
N GLU A 316 -27.98 -9.11 2.31
CA GLU A 316 -29.01 -8.09 2.53
C GLU A 316 -30.42 -8.70 2.55
N ASN A 317 -30.69 -9.67 1.66
CA ASN A 317 -31.96 -10.40 1.66
C ASN A 317 -32.14 -11.23 2.94
N PHE A 318 -31.10 -11.92 3.40
CA PHE A 318 -31.13 -12.65 4.67
C PHE A 318 -31.38 -11.74 5.86
N ALA A 319 -30.85 -10.51 5.86
CA ALA A 319 -31.13 -9.53 6.91
C ALA A 319 -32.62 -9.15 6.93
N LYS A 320 -33.22 -8.89 5.75
CA LYS A 320 -34.67 -8.60 5.63
C LYS A 320 -35.53 -9.77 6.11
N LEU A 321 -35.21 -10.99 5.69
CA LEU A 321 -35.91 -12.19 6.15
C LEU A 321 -35.82 -12.37 7.66
N LYS A 322 -34.66 -12.09 8.26
CA LYS A 322 -34.47 -12.17 9.71
C LYS A 322 -35.35 -11.18 10.46
N GLU A 323 -35.47 -9.94 9.98
CA GLU A 323 -36.39 -8.95 10.56
C GLU A 323 -37.85 -9.39 10.46
N GLU A 324 -38.24 -9.96 9.32
CA GLU A 324 -39.59 -10.51 9.13
C GLU A 324 -39.90 -11.65 10.10
N VAL A 325 -38.96 -12.57 10.31
CA VAL A 325 -39.08 -13.66 11.29
C VAL A 325 -39.24 -13.12 12.71
N ILE A 326 -38.46 -12.10 13.11
CA ILE A 326 -38.60 -11.46 14.43
C ILE A 326 -39.99 -10.84 14.60
N SER A 327 -40.50 -10.17 13.56
CA SER A 327 -41.86 -9.62 13.58
C SER A 327 -42.91 -10.73 13.74
N LYS A 328 -42.77 -11.83 13.00
CA LYS A 328 -43.70 -12.97 13.07
C LYS A 328 -43.66 -13.67 14.42
N ASP A 329 -42.49 -13.83 15.03
CA ASP A 329 -42.36 -14.38 16.39
C ASP A 329 -43.11 -13.53 17.44
N SER A 330 -43.08 -12.20 17.29
CA SER A 330 -43.84 -11.31 18.17
C SER A 330 -45.36 -11.50 18.02
N GLU A 331 -45.83 -11.71 16.78
CA GLU A 331 -47.23 -11.98 16.45
C GLU A 331 -47.69 -13.33 17.03
N ILE A 332 -46.85 -14.37 16.92
CA ILE A 332 -47.10 -15.69 17.52
C ILE A 332 -47.19 -15.59 19.05
N LYS A 333 -46.35 -14.78 19.70
CA LYS A 333 -46.41 -14.57 21.15
C LYS A 333 -47.71 -13.88 21.58
N ASN A 334 -48.22 -12.96 20.78
CA ASN A 334 -49.52 -12.33 21.05
C ASN A 334 -50.66 -13.36 20.88
N LEU A 335 -50.63 -14.15 19.81
CA LEU A 335 -51.60 -15.23 19.58
C LEU A 335 -51.62 -16.26 20.70
N SER A 336 -50.45 -16.65 21.24
CA SER A 336 -50.39 -17.60 22.37
C SER A 336 -51.00 -17.01 23.64
N SER A 337 -50.86 -15.70 23.86
CA SER A 337 -51.50 -14.98 24.97
C SER A 337 -53.03 -14.96 24.81
N TYR A 338 -53.53 -14.66 23.61
CA TYR A 338 -54.97 -14.73 23.33
C TYR A 338 -55.54 -16.14 23.46
N LYS A 339 -54.79 -17.15 23.03
CA LYS A 339 -55.19 -18.56 23.22
C LYS A 339 -55.32 -18.91 24.70
N LYS A 340 -54.38 -18.47 25.54
CA LYS A 340 -54.45 -18.69 26.99
C LYS A 340 -55.69 -18.02 27.60
N LEU A 341 -55.96 -16.77 27.23
CA LEU A 341 -57.14 -16.04 27.69
C LEU A 341 -58.45 -16.71 27.24
N SER A 342 -58.49 -17.20 26.01
CA SER A 342 -59.62 -17.98 25.48
C SER A 342 -59.89 -19.23 26.30
N GLU A 343 -58.86 -19.98 26.70
CA GLU A 343 -59.02 -21.17 27.53
C GLU A 343 -59.47 -20.81 28.96
N GLU A 344 -58.94 -19.74 29.54
CA GLU A 344 -59.40 -19.22 30.85
C GLU A 344 -60.87 -18.83 30.82
N LEU A 345 -61.32 -18.12 29.76
CA LEU A 345 -62.72 -17.77 29.57
C LEU A 345 -63.61 -19.01 29.41
N LYS A 346 -63.12 -20.04 28.71
CA LYS A 346 -63.85 -21.29 28.52
C LYS A 346 -64.08 -22.01 29.84
N ILE A 347 -63.06 -22.10 30.69
CA ILE A 347 -63.18 -22.64 32.05
C ILE A 347 -64.21 -21.84 32.85
N LYS A 348 -64.15 -20.50 32.78
CA LYS A 348 -65.10 -19.62 33.48
C LYS A 348 -66.54 -19.83 33.05
N ILE A 349 -66.78 -20.03 31.74
CA ILE A 349 -68.11 -20.33 31.21
C ILE A 349 -68.61 -21.67 31.77
N THR A 350 -67.76 -22.70 31.82
CA THR A 350 -68.13 -24.00 32.41
C THR A 350 -68.51 -23.84 33.89
N GLU A 351 -67.69 -23.14 34.69
CA GLU A 351 -67.99 -22.87 36.11
C GLU A 351 -69.34 -22.14 36.28
N LEU A 352 -69.60 -21.12 35.45
CA LEU A 352 -70.84 -20.35 35.51
C LEU A 352 -72.06 -21.19 35.13
N ASN A 353 -71.91 -22.12 34.18
CA ASN A 353 -72.99 -23.02 33.78
C ASN A 353 -73.30 -24.03 34.90
N GLU A 354 -72.29 -24.58 35.58
CA GLU A 354 -72.50 -25.47 36.75
C GLU A 354 -73.24 -24.74 37.87
N ILE A 355 -72.87 -23.49 38.16
CA ILE A 355 -73.58 -22.66 39.14
C ILE A 355 -75.02 -22.40 38.69
N LEU A 356 -75.24 -22.18 37.40
CA LEU A 356 -76.58 -21.97 36.86
C LEU A 356 -77.46 -23.21 37.06
N GLU A 357 -76.96 -24.39 36.73
CA GLU A 357 -77.67 -25.67 36.97
C GLU A 357 -78.02 -25.84 38.46
N GLU A 358 -77.08 -25.55 39.38
CA GLU A 358 -77.36 -25.60 40.83
C GLU A 358 -78.48 -24.63 41.25
N LYS A 359 -78.52 -23.43 40.65
CA LYS A 359 -79.60 -22.47 40.92
C LYS A 359 -80.92 -22.88 40.32
N GLU A 360 -80.92 -23.48 39.13
CA GLU A 360 -82.12 -24.04 38.51
C GLU A 360 -82.70 -25.17 39.36
N ASP A 361 -81.86 -26.09 39.86
CA ASP A 361 -82.27 -27.15 40.79
C ASP A 361 -82.85 -26.59 42.10
N TYR A 362 -82.21 -25.56 42.66
CA TYR A 362 -82.70 -24.90 43.87
C TYR A 362 -84.05 -24.22 43.65
N ILE A 363 -84.26 -23.58 42.49
CA ILE A 363 -85.55 -23.00 42.13
C ILE A 363 -86.62 -24.09 42.03
N LEU A 364 -86.30 -25.23 41.42
CA LEU A 364 -87.23 -26.37 41.34
C LEU A 364 -87.60 -26.90 42.73
N GLU A 365 -86.62 -27.02 43.65
CA GLU A 365 -86.89 -27.41 45.04
C GLU A 365 -87.83 -26.40 45.73
N LEU A 366 -87.55 -25.10 45.60
CA LEU A 366 -88.40 -24.05 46.17
C LEU A 366 -89.80 -24.06 45.58
N MET A 367 -89.94 -24.27 44.27
CA MET A 367 -91.25 -24.42 43.61
C MET A 367 -92.02 -25.62 44.17
N GLY A 368 -91.35 -26.75 44.38
CA GLY A 368 -91.95 -27.92 45.02
C GLY A 368 -92.44 -27.62 46.44
N ARG A 369 -91.60 -26.97 47.26
CA ARG A 369 -91.98 -26.55 48.62
C ARG A 369 -93.15 -25.58 48.64
N ILE A 370 -93.18 -24.61 47.72
CA ILE A 370 -94.31 -23.68 47.58
C ILE A 370 -95.58 -24.46 47.24
N GLY A 371 -95.52 -25.39 46.29
CA GLY A 371 -96.64 -26.28 45.96
C GLY A 371 -97.14 -27.08 47.17
N ASP A 372 -96.24 -27.64 47.97
CA ASP A 372 -96.58 -28.36 49.20
C ASP A 372 -97.26 -27.44 50.23
N TYR A 373 -96.74 -26.23 50.43
CA TYR A 373 -97.35 -25.23 51.32
C TYR A 373 -98.75 -24.84 50.86
N GLU A 374 -98.95 -24.61 49.56
CA GLU A 374 -100.27 -24.29 49.01
C GLU A 374 -101.25 -25.44 49.19
N SER A 375 -100.82 -26.69 48.96
CA SER A 375 -101.64 -27.89 49.15
C SER A 375 -102.08 -28.10 50.61
N HIS A 376 -101.23 -27.79 51.59
CA HIS A 376 -101.52 -27.99 53.02
C HIS A 376 -102.08 -26.74 53.73
N LYS A 377 -102.14 -25.59 53.03
CA LYS A 377 -102.70 -24.33 53.55
C LYS A 377 -104.16 -24.50 53.98
N SER A 378 -104.97 -25.13 53.13
CA SER A 378 -106.40 -25.38 53.41
C SER A 378 -106.61 -26.30 54.62
N GLU A 379 -105.82 -27.37 54.73
CA GLU A 379 -105.89 -28.35 55.82
C GLU A 379 -105.49 -27.74 57.18
N THR A 380 -104.44 -26.92 57.19
CA THR A 380 -103.98 -26.22 58.40
C THR A 380 -105.01 -25.20 58.88
N LEU A 381 -105.64 -24.46 57.96
CA LEU A 381 -106.72 -23.52 58.28
C LEU A 381 -107.94 -24.24 58.86
N MET A 382 -108.27 -25.43 58.35
CA MET A 382 -109.41 -26.22 58.82
C MET A 382 -109.18 -26.84 60.22
N ASN A 383 -107.92 -27.09 60.60
CA ASN A 383 -107.56 -27.63 61.92
C ASN A 383 -107.63 -26.60 63.07
N ILE A 384 -107.60 -25.29 62.77
CA ILE A 384 -107.66 -24.22 63.77
C ILE A 384 -109.11 -23.89 64.18
N LEU A 385 -110.10 -24.43 63.45
CA LEU A 385 -111.52 -24.23 63.72
C LEU A 385 -112.02 -25.12 64.86
N THR A 386 -112.85 -24.57 65.73
CA THR A 386 -113.60 -25.36 66.72
C THR A 386 -114.67 -26.22 66.04
N ASP A 387 -115.14 -27.30 66.66
CA ASP A 387 -116.11 -28.23 66.03
C ASP A 387 -117.42 -27.54 65.61
N ASP A 388 -117.88 -26.56 66.41
CA ASP A 388 -119.03 -25.72 66.06
C ASP A 388 -118.74 -24.81 64.84
N GLU A 389 -117.52 -24.26 64.74
CA GLU A 389 -117.09 -23.42 63.60
C GLU A 389 -116.87 -24.27 62.33
N LYS A 390 -116.36 -25.50 62.45
CA LYS A 390 -116.24 -26.46 61.34
C LYS A 390 -117.61 -26.81 60.76
N GLY A 391 -118.57 -27.13 61.63
CA GLY A 391 -119.95 -27.39 61.22
C GLY A 391 -120.60 -26.18 60.53
N LEU A 392 -120.28 -24.96 60.99
CA LEU A 392 -120.73 -23.73 60.34
C LEU A 392 -120.10 -23.52 58.95
N ILE A 393 -118.79 -23.77 58.79
CA ILE A 393 -118.12 -23.64 57.49
C ILE A 393 -118.63 -24.69 56.49
N GLU A 394 -118.81 -25.94 56.90
CA GLU A 394 -119.33 -26.99 56.01
C GLU A 394 -120.76 -26.67 55.55
N LEU A 395 -121.59 -26.14 56.45
CA LEU A 395 -122.94 -25.68 56.12
C LEU A 395 -122.92 -24.52 55.10
N ILE A 396 -121.98 -23.57 55.23
CA ILE A 396 -121.81 -22.49 54.26
C ILE A 396 -121.30 -23.06 52.92
N ARG A 397 -120.43 -24.07 52.93
CA ARG A 397 -119.90 -24.75 51.74
C ARG A 397 -121.01 -25.47 50.96
N GLU A 398 -121.82 -26.28 51.64
CA GLU A 398 -122.92 -27.03 51.02
C GLU A 398 -123.99 -26.12 50.39
N HIS A 399 -124.22 -24.93 50.96
CA HIS A 399 -125.25 -24.00 50.48
C HIS A 399 -124.69 -22.86 49.62
N GLY A 400 -123.37 -22.76 49.49
CA GLY A 400 -122.62 -21.72 48.77
C GLY A 400 -122.70 -20.32 49.40
N SER A 401 -123.92 -19.84 49.66
CA SER A 401 -124.16 -18.62 50.44
C SER A 401 -125.42 -18.72 51.28
N ILE A 402 -125.30 -18.46 52.57
CA ILE A 402 -126.37 -18.67 53.55
C ILE A 402 -126.55 -17.43 54.43
N SER A 403 -127.79 -17.09 54.79
CA SER A 403 -128.05 -15.98 55.70
C SER A 403 -127.90 -16.40 57.16
N GLN A 404 -127.64 -15.42 58.03
CA GLN A 404 -127.53 -15.66 59.48
C GLN A 404 -128.81 -16.26 60.09
N LYS A 405 -129.98 -15.98 59.50
CA LYS A 405 -131.25 -16.55 59.94
C LYS A 405 -131.33 -18.04 59.58
N GLU A 406 -130.97 -18.39 58.35
CA GLU A 406 -130.95 -19.78 57.86
C GLU A 406 -129.95 -20.64 58.66
N ILE A 407 -128.79 -20.09 59.03
CA ILE A 407 -127.83 -20.78 59.91
C ILE A 407 -128.45 -21.10 61.27
N VAL A 408 -129.15 -20.15 61.89
CA VAL A 408 -129.80 -20.35 63.20
C VAL A 408 -130.90 -21.41 63.10
N ASP A 409 -131.67 -21.38 62.02
CA ASP A 409 -132.78 -22.33 61.79
C ASP A 409 -132.27 -23.77 61.56
N ILE A 410 -131.11 -23.94 60.91
CA ILE A 410 -130.53 -25.27 60.60
C ILE A 410 -129.70 -25.83 61.76
N THR A 411 -128.90 -24.99 62.43
CA THR A 411 -127.96 -25.43 63.47
C THR A 411 -128.59 -25.47 64.88
N GLY A 412 -129.74 -24.84 65.08
CA GLY A 412 -130.39 -24.71 66.40
C GLY A 412 -129.61 -23.84 67.40
N LEU A 413 -128.51 -23.21 66.97
CA LEU A 413 -127.68 -22.35 67.80
C LEU A 413 -128.36 -21.00 68.06
N THR A 414 -128.04 -20.36 69.19
CA THR A 414 -128.64 -19.06 69.52
C THR A 414 -128.09 -17.96 68.60
N LYS A 415 -128.97 -17.02 68.20
CA LYS A 415 -128.61 -15.87 67.35
C LYS A 415 -127.34 -15.11 67.81
N PRO A 416 -127.10 -14.87 69.13
CA PRO A 416 -125.86 -14.27 69.60
C PRO A 416 -124.62 -15.14 69.35
N LYS A 417 -124.72 -16.46 69.49
CA LYS A 417 -123.60 -17.39 69.27
C LYS A 417 -123.21 -17.43 67.78
N VAL A 418 -124.20 -17.56 66.89
CA VAL A 418 -123.98 -17.50 65.43
C VAL A 418 -123.39 -16.16 65.00
N SER A 419 -123.85 -15.04 65.57
CA SER A 419 -123.30 -13.71 65.25
C SER A 419 -121.84 -13.56 65.66
N ARG A 420 -121.45 -14.11 66.81
CA ARG A 420 -120.05 -14.10 67.27
C ARG A 420 -119.18 -14.95 66.36
N MET A 421 -119.59 -16.19 66.09
CA MET A 421 -118.86 -17.10 65.20
C MET A 421 -118.67 -16.52 63.79
N ILE A 422 -119.71 -15.93 63.19
CA ILE A 422 -119.56 -15.28 61.88
C ILE A 422 -118.58 -14.11 61.93
N SER A 423 -118.61 -13.30 63.00
CA SER A 423 -117.71 -12.15 63.12
C SER A 423 -116.27 -12.58 63.34
N ASP A 424 -116.04 -13.63 64.13
CA ASP A 424 -114.71 -14.20 64.36
C ASP A 424 -114.16 -14.86 63.09
N LEU A 425 -115.00 -15.62 62.36
CA LEU A 425 -114.62 -16.22 61.07
C LEU A 425 -114.40 -15.16 59.97
N GLU A 426 -115.16 -14.06 59.98
CA GLU A 426 -114.96 -12.93 59.07
C GLU A 426 -113.68 -12.16 59.40
N GLN A 427 -113.39 -11.93 60.69
CA GLN A 427 -112.15 -11.30 61.13
C GLN A 427 -110.90 -12.14 60.79
N ARG A 428 -111.03 -13.48 60.82
CA ARG A 428 -109.98 -14.41 60.39
C ARG A 428 -109.90 -14.56 58.86
N GLY A 429 -110.72 -13.85 58.09
CA GLY A 429 -110.73 -13.89 56.63
C GLY A 429 -111.26 -15.20 56.03
N MET A 430 -111.95 -16.03 56.81
CA MET A 430 -112.44 -17.34 56.39
C MET A 430 -113.81 -17.27 55.69
N VAL A 431 -114.62 -16.29 56.06
CA VAL A 431 -115.93 -16.03 55.45
C VAL A 431 -116.09 -14.55 55.15
N ARG A 432 -116.88 -14.22 54.13
CA ARG A 432 -117.20 -12.85 53.74
C ARG A 432 -118.71 -12.62 53.71
N LYS A 433 -119.13 -11.41 54.08
CA LYS A 433 -120.53 -10.99 53.92
C LYS A 433 -120.77 -10.49 52.51
N VAL A 434 -121.61 -11.20 51.77
CA VAL A 434 -122.10 -10.81 50.45
C VAL A 434 -123.48 -10.19 50.61
N LYS A 435 -123.63 -8.94 50.17
CA LYS A 435 -124.90 -8.22 50.25
C LYS A 435 -125.85 -8.68 49.14
N ILE A 436 -127.00 -9.24 49.52
CA ILE A 436 -128.03 -9.70 48.57
C ILE A 436 -129.35 -9.02 48.94
N GLY A 437 -129.70 -7.95 48.23
CA GLY A 437 -130.90 -7.15 48.51
C GLY A 437 -130.83 -6.42 49.86
N ARG A 438 -131.82 -6.65 50.73
CA ARG A 438 -131.91 -6.06 52.09
C ARG A 438 -131.29 -6.95 53.17
N ILE A 439 -130.69 -8.09 52.80
CA ILE A 439 -130.09 -9.05 53.73
C ILE A 439 -128.62 -9.29 53.37
N ASN A 440 -127.83 -9.68 54.36
CA ASN A 440 -126.45 -10.14 54.16
C ASN A 440 -126.43 -11.67 54.21
N LYS A 441 -125.83 -12.28 53.19
CA LYS A 441 -125.47 -13.70 53.20
C LYS A 441 -123.98 -13.85 53.48
N ILE A 442 -123.59 -14.98 54.05
CA ILE A 442 -122.22 -15.33 54.36
C ILE A 442 -121.78 -16.38 53.33
N ALA A 443 -120.61 -16.18 52.73
CA ALA A 443 -119.98 -17.08 51.79
C ALA A 443 -118.52 -17.34 52.21
N ILE A 444 -117.93 -18.45 51.78
CA ILE A 444 -116.53 -18.79 52.06
C ILE A 444 -115.60 -17.82 51.31
N SER A 445 -114.48 -17.44 51.92
CA SER A 445 -113.44 -16.60 51.27
C SER A 445 -112.67 -17.38 50.20
N GLU A 446 -112.13 -16.69 49.18
CA GLU A 446 -111.36 -17.32 48.09
C GLU A 446 -110.15 -18.14 48.61
N ASP A 447 -109.61 -17.78 49.78
CA ASP A 447 -108.53 -18.49 50.47
C ASP A 447 -108.88 -19.92 50.97
N LEU A 448 -110.16 -20.30 50.97
CA LEU A 448 -110.65 -21.59 51.48
C LEU A 448 -111.42 -22.43 50.44
N ASP A 449 -111.63 -21.90 49.23
CA ASP A 449 -112.41 -22.57 48.18
C ASP A 449 -111.57 -23.57 47.36
N GLY A 450 -110.29 -23.77 47.69
CA GLY A 450 -109.42 -24.81 47.11
C GLY A 450 -109.37 -24.86 45.58
N SER A 451 -109.80 -23.78 44.92
CA SER A 451 -109.95 -23.68 43.47
C SER A 451 -109.04 -22.58 42.97
N ILE A 452 -107.74 -22.86 43.01
CA ILE A 452 -106.69 -22.69 41.99
C ILE A 452 -105.39 -23.19 42.61
#